data_AF-A0A838V3N5-F1
#
_entry.id   AF-A0A838V3N5-F1
#
_cell.length_a   1.000
_cell.length_b   1.000
_cell.length_c   1.000
_cell.angle_alpha   90.00
_cell.angle_beta   90.00
_cell.angle_gamma   90.00
#
_symmetry.space_group_name_H-M   'P 1'
#
loop_
_entity.id
_entity.type
_entity.pdbx_description
1 polymer ?
#
loop_
_entity_poly.entity_id
_entity_poly.type
_entity_poly.pdbx_seq_one_letter_code
_entity_poly.pdbx_strand_id
1 'polypeptide(L)'
;MERAAANPAGHFEHVILVDPPTSARAAELVAAAREDWDEPGAGEGAPGFLHPSWTEAELPFSLQALAERFPTRNGVGRIYRALREAGEASGVELREALAGGGAHPLAPETAARSFRVLRELDLVSGEPNRGDGAVGVVSSEGTDLERSAAFRAYSDELSETQQYLERRKQP
;
A
#
# COMPACT_ATOMS: atom_id res chain seq x y z
N MET A 1 -2.72 -15.06 16.33
CA MET A 1 -4.19 -15.19 16.25
C MET A 1 -4.66 -14.11 15.29
N GLU A 2 -4.64 -14.42 14.00
CA GLU A 2 -4.95 -13.50 12.91
C GLU A 2 -6.46 -13.28 12.90
N ARG A 3 -6.92 -12.08 13.22
CA ARG A 3 -8.33 -11.72 13.00
C ARG A 3 -8.54 -11.76 11.49
N ALA A 4 -9.29 -12.75 11.00
CA ALA A 4 -9.90 -12.66 9.68
C ALA A 4 -10.61 -11.31 9.63
N ALA A 5 -10.11 -10.39 8.81
CA ALA A 5 -10.76 -9.10 8.62
C ALA A 5 -12.20 -9.40 8.19
N ALA A 6 -13.18 -8.89 8.94
CA ALA A 6 -14.58 -9.01 8.57
C ALA A 6 -14.72 -8.57 7.11
N ASN A 7 -15.35 -9.37 6.26
CA ASN A 7 -15.52 -9.06 4.85
C ASN A 7 -16.67 -8.04 4.73
N PRO A 8 -16.42 -6.72 4.61
CA PRO A 8 -17.50 -5.75 4.60
C PRO A 8 -18.41 -5.94 3.39
N ALA A 9 -17.90 -6.55 2.31
CA ALA A 9 -18.64 -6.78 1.08
C ALA A 9 -19.83 -7.74 1.27
N GLY A 10 -19.77 -8.65 2.25
CA GLY A 10 -20.88 -9.57 2.55
C GLY A 10 -22.14 -8.88 3.11
N HIS A 11 -22.06 -7.59 3.47
CA HIS A 11 -23.20 -6.81 3.95
C HIS A 11 -23.96 -6.07 2.84
N PHE A 12 -23.51 -6.15 1.58
CA PHE A 12 -24.08 -5.38 0.47
C PHE A 12 -24.64 -6.30 -0.61
N GLU A 13 -25.87 -6.03 -1.04
CA GLU A 13 -26.51 -6.74 -2.16
C GLU A 13 -25.79 -6.49 -3.50
N HIS A 14 -25.20 -5.30 -3.67
CA HIS A 14 -24.45 -4.91 -4.86
C HIS A 14 -23.06 -4.40 -4.48
N VAL A 15 -22.02 -5.04 -5.01
CA VAL A 15 -20.62 -4.65 -4.86
C VAL A 15 -20.08 -4.27 -6.23
N ILE A 16 -19.57 -3.04 -6.36
CA ILE A 16 -18.89 -2.57 -7.58
C ILE A 16 -17.39 -2.56 -7.30
N LEU A 17 -16.63 -3.24 -8.15
CA LEU A 17 -15.19 -3.24 -8.09
C LEU A 17 -14.65 -2.27 -9.13
N VAL A 18 -14.03 -1.20 -8.65
CA VAL A 18 -13.47 -0.14 -9.50
C VAL A 18 -12.15 -0.57 -10.13
N ASP A 19 -11.27 -1.18 -9.33
CA ASP A 19 -9.95 -1.63 -9.77
C ASP A 19 -9.88 -3.16 -9.87
N PRO A 20 -9.05 -3.71 -10.77
CA PRO A 20 -8.80 -5.14 -10.85
C PRO A 20 -8.17 -5.67 -9.55
N PRO A 21 -8.55 -6.88 -9.09
CA PRO A 21 -7.86 -7.54 -7.99
C PRO A 21 -6.37 -7.67 -8.27
N THR A 22 -5.54 -7.30 -7.31
CA THR A 22 -4.07 -7.28 -7.43
C THR A 22 -3.41 -8.61 -7.09
N SER A 23 -4.14 -9.56 -6.53
CA SER A 23 -3.62 -10.89 -6.20
C SER A 23 -4.70 -11.96 -6.25
N ALA A 24 -4.30 -13.23 -6.30
CA ALA A 24 -5.23 -14.36 -6.20
C ALA A 24 -6.05 -14.29 -4.90
N ARG A 25 -5.39 -13.96 -3.78
CA ARG A 25 -6.07 -13.77 -2.49
C ARG A 25 -7.11 -12.65 -2.52
N ALA A 26 -6.82 -11.53 -3.17
CA ALA A 26 -7.78 -10.45 -3.34
C ALA A 26 -8.97 -10.88 -4.21
N ALA A 27 -8.72 -11.66 -5.27
CA ALA A 27 -9.77 -12.21 -6.11
C ALA A 27 -10.66 -13.22 -5.34
N GLU A 28 -10.07 -14.04 -4.47
CA GLU A 28 -10.79 -14.97 -3.59
C GLU A 28 -11.66 -14.23 -2.56
N LEU A 29 -11.17 -13.16 -1.93
CA LEU A 29 -11.96 -12.35 -0.99
C LEU A 29 -13.21 -11.76 -1.67
N VAL A 30 -13.01 -11.28 -2.90
CA VAL A 30 -14.08 -10.77 -3.75
C VAL A 30 -15.07 -11.85 -4.14
N ALA A 31 -14.60 -13.07 -4.46
CA ALA A 31 -15.46 -14.19 -4.79
C ALA A 31 -16.28 -14.66 -3.57
N ALA A 32 -15.65 -14.79 -2.40
CA ALA A 32 -16.29 -15.18 -1.15
C ALA A 32 -17.38 -14.20 -0.70
N ALA A 33 -17.24 -12.91 -1.02
CA ALA A 33 -18.28 -11.91 -0.76
C ALA A 33 -19.63 -12.23 -1.45
N ARG A 34 -19.62 -13.06 -2.50
CA ARG A 34 -20.84 -13.49 -3.21
C ARG A 34 -21.56 -14.65 -2.53
N GLU A 35 -20.86 -15.41 -1.68
CA GLU A 35 -21.33 -16.69 -1.12
C GLU A 35 -21.95 -16.54 0.28
N ASP A 36 -21.61 -15.48 1.03
CA ASP A 36 -21.95 -15.31 2.45
C ASP A 36 -23.36 -14.71 2.75
N TRP A 37 -24.25 -14.58 1.76
CA TRP A 37 -25.60 -14.04 1.97
C TRP A 37 -26.62 -15.14 2.34
N ASP A 38 -26.50 -15.68 3.56
CA ASP A 38 -27.45 -16.66 4.11
C ASP A 38 -27.97 -16.16 5.48
N GLU A 39 -28.83 -15.13 5.47
CA GLU A 39 -29.57 -14.72 6.68
C GLU A 39 -30.83 -15.59 6.86
N PRO A 40 -31.05 -16.19 8.04
CA PRO A 40 -32.25 -16.97 8.32
C PRO A 40 -33.45 -16.04 8.54
N GLY A 41 -34.20 -15.77 7.46
CA GLY A 41 -35.43 -14.98 7.50
C GLY A 41 -35.78 -14.25 6.20
N ALA A 42 -34.83 -14.09 5.28
CA ALA A 42 -35.09 -13.65 3.92
C ALA A 42 -35.40 -14.88 3.05
N GLY A 43 -36.53 -14.88 2.34
CA GLY A 43 -36.91 -15.98 1.46
C GLY A 43 -35.83 -16.25 0.40
N GLU A 44 -35.60 -17.53 0.09
CA GLU A 44 -34.72 -18.07 -0.97
C GLU A 44 -33.62 -17.09 -1.44
N GLY A 45 -32.52 -17.08 -0.67
CA GLY A 45 -31.37 -16.19 -0.84
C GLY A 45 -30.75 -16.25 -2.23
N ALA A 46 -30.90 -15.16 -2.98
CA ALA A 46 -30.12 -14.93 -4.18
C ALA A 46 -28.72 -14.43 -3.78
N PRO A 47 -27.64 -14.94 -4.37
CA PRO A 47 -26.29 -14.45 -4.10
C PRO A 47 -26.19 -12.97 -4.50
N GLY A 48 -25.49 -12.17 -3.69
CA GLY A 48 -25.23 -10.76 -3.99
C GLY A 48 -24.55 -10.56 -5.35
N PHE A 49 -24.76 -9.39 -5.96
CA PHE A 49 -24.22 -9.05 -7.27
C PHE A 49 -22.85 -8.39 -7.18
N LEU A 50 -21.91 -8.88 -8.00
CA LEU A 50 -20.58 -8.30 -8.16
C LEU A 50 -20.44 -7.71 -9.56
N HIS A 51 -20.14 -6.41 -9.64
CA HIS A 51 -20.00 -5.66 -10.89
C HIS A 51 -18.55 -5.18 -11.07
N PRO A 52 -17.73 -5.87 -11.87
CA PRO A 52 -16.46 -5.33 -12.33
C PRO A 52 -16.72 -4.09 -13.19
N SER A 53 -16.10 -2.96 -12.84
CA SER A 53 -16.22 -1.72 -13.63
C SER A 53 -14.91 -1.32 -14.30
N TRP A 54 -13.99 -2.26 -14.51
CA TRP A 54 -12.77 -2.06 -15.28
C TRP A 54 -12.76 -2.95 -16.53
N THR A 55 -11.93 -2.54 -17.47
CA THR A 55 -11.60 -3.16 -18.74
C THR A 55 -10.09 -3.33 -18.83
N GLU A 56 -9.60 -3.95 -19.91
CA GLU A 56 -8.16 -4.04 -20.15
C GLU A 56 -7.48 -2.66 -20.29
N ALA A 57 -8.25 -1.63 -20.66
CA ALA A 57 -7.73 -0.27 -20.82
C ALA A 57 -7.35 0.39 -19.49
N GLU A 58 -7.97 0.03 -18.36
CA GLU A 58 -7.60 0.55 -17.04
C GLU A 58 -6.41 -0.19 -16.39
N LEU A 59 -5.96 -1.33 -16.94
CA LEU A 59 -4.86 -2.10 -16.35
C LEU A 59 -3.53 -1.32 -16.25
N PRO A 60 -3.07 -0.59 -17.28
CA PRO A 60 -1.85 0.21 -17.17
C PRO A 60 -1.94 1.28 -16.07
N PHE A 61 -3.10 1.92 -15.92
CA PHE A 61 -3.33 2.91 -14.87
C PHE A 61 -3.30 2.26 -13.49
N SER A 62 -3.99 1.13 -13.31
CA SER A 62 -4.03 0.37 -12.06
C SER A 62 -2.62 -0.05 -11.61
N LEU A 63 -1.79 -0.50 -12.56
CA LEU A 63 -0.39 -0.86 -12.31
C LEU A 63 0.46 0.34 -11.86
N GLN A 64 0.28 1.51 -12.49
CA GLN A 64 0.99 2.73 -12.10
C GLN A 64 0.55 3.20 -10.71
N ALA A 65 -0.75 3.29 -10.46
CA ALA A 65 -1.31 3.69 -9.17
C ALA A 65 -0.85 2.76 -8.04
N LEU A 66 -0.73 1.45 -8.33
CA LEU A 66 -0.17 0.50 -7.38
C LEU A 66 1.32 0.72 -7.14
N ALA A 67 2.12 0.91 -8.20
CA ALA A 67 3.56 1.12 -8.08
C ALA A 67 3.88 2.35 -7.20
N GLU A 68 3.05 3.39 -7.24
CA GLU A 68 3.17 4.57 -6.38
C GLU A 68 2.94 4.28 -4.88
N ARG A 69 2.29 3.17 -4.54
CA ARG A 69 2.06 2.76 -3.14
C ARG A 69 3.29 2.10 -2.51
N PHE A 70 4.25 1.66 -3.31
CA PHE A 70 5.44 0.96 -2.82
C PHE A 70 6.65 1.90 -2.80
N PRO A 71 7.54 1.74 -1.80
CA PRO A 71 8.75 2.56 -1.70
C PRO A 71 9.66 2.28 -2.90
N THR A 72 9.90 3.31 -3.70
CA THR A 72 10.90 3.27 -4.79
C THR A 72 12.23 3.86 -4.32
N ARG A 73 13.34 3.53 -5.01
CA ARG A 73 14.65 4.13 -4.72
C ARG A 73 14.60 5.67 -4.69
N ASN A 74 13.88 6.26 -5.64
CA ASN A 74 13.67 7.71 -5.73
C ASN A 74 12.79 8.25 -4.59
N GLY A 75 11.71 7.54 -4.24
CA GLY A 75 10.80 7.94 -3.16
C GLY A 75 11.50 7.92 -1.78
N VAL A 76 12.20 6.82 -1.48
CA VAL A 76 12.99 6.68 -0.25
C VAL A 76 14.08 7.75 -0.18
N GLY A 77 14.81 7.97 -1.28
CA GLY A 77 15.83 9.01 -1.35
C GLY A 77 15.29 10.43 -1.16
N ARG A 78 14.05 10.70 -1.63
CA ARG A 78 13.39 12.01 -1.44
C ARG A 78 13.05 12.26 0.03
N ILE A 79 12.43 11.28 0.70
CA ILE A 79 12.11 11.39 2.13
C ILE A 79 13.39 11.56 2.95
N TYR A 80 14.43 10.77 2.66
CA TYR A 80 15.71 10.90 3.35
C TYR A 80 16.30 12.30 3.25
N ARG A 81 16.28 12.91 2.05
CA ARG A 81 16.76 14.29 1.85
C ARG A 81 15.92 15.30 2.63
N ALA A 82 14.59 15.16 2.58
CA ALA A 82 13.69 16.05 3.31
C ALA A 82 13.92 15.97 4.83
N LEU A 83 14.07 14.76 5.39
CA LEU A 83 14.40 14.56 6.80
C LEU A 83 15.79 15.13 7.14
N ARG A 84 16.78 14.94 6.26
CA ARG A 84 18.12 15.49 6.44
C ARG A 84 18.13 17.02 6.46
N GLU A 85 17.34 17.65 5.60
CA GLU A 85 17.20 19.10 5.52
C GLU A 85 16.48 19.67 6.74
N ALA A 86 15.47 18.97 7.26
CA ALA A 86 14.77 19.34 8.49
C ALA A 86 15.64 19.14 9.76
N GLY A 87 16.59 18.19 9.74
CA GLY A 87 17.40 17.86 10.90
C GLY A 87 16.66 16.93 11.86
N GLU A 88 16.48 17.35 13.12
CA GLU A 88 15.61 16.65 14.06
C GLU A 88 14.19 17.21 13.94
N ALA A 89 13.31 16.46 13.28
CA ALA A 89 11.96 16.89 12.96
C ALA A 89 10.93 16.25 13.90
N SER A 90 9.91 17.03 14.26
CA SER A 90 8.75 16.56 15.03
C SER A 90 7.45 17.24 14.57
N GLY A 91 6.30 16.75 15.01
CA GLY A 91 5.01 17.40 14.77
C GLY A 91 4.68 17.56 13.28
N VAL A 92 4.39 18.81 12.91
CA VAL A 92 4.03 19.19 11.53
C VAL A 92 5.24 19.05 10.60
N GLU A 93 6.43 19.45 11.04
CA GLU A 93 7.66 19.39 10.24
C GLU A 93 8.01 17.94 9.87
N LEU A 94 7.87 17.01 10.82
CA LEU A 94 8.05 15.59 10.53
C LEU A 94 7.02 15.07 9.52
N ARG A 95 5.75 15.48 9.65
CA ARG A 95 4.70 15.09 8.72
C ARG A 95 5.00 15.59 7.30
N GLU A 96 5.46 16.84 7.17
CA GLU A 96 5.81 17.45 5.89
C GLU A 96 7.03 16.76 5.25
N ALA A 97 8.06 16.47 6.04
CA ALA A 97 9.24 15.75 5.57
C ALA A 97 8.90 14.32 5.10
N LEU A 98 8.06 13.60 5.85
CA LEU A 98 7.62 12.24 5.49
C LEU A 98 6.66 12.22 4.29
N ALA A 99 5.88 13.28 4.08
CA ALA A 99 5.04 13.43 2.89
C ALA A 99 5.88 13.61 1.60
N GLY A 100 7.20 13.80 1.72
CA GLY A 100 8.14 13.82 0.60
C GLY A 100 8.22 15.15 -0.15
N GLY A 101 7.48 16.18 0.28
CA GLY A 101 7.46 17.51 -0.34
C GLY A 101 6.89 17.53 -1.78
N GLY A 102 6.56 18.73 -2.27
CA GLY A 102 6.07 18.97 -3.65
C GLY A 102 4.55 19.05 -3.79
N ALA A 103 4.07 19.13 -5.04
CA ALA A 103 2.65 19.35 -5.36
C ALA A 103 1.73 18.15 -5.04
N HIS A 104 2.31 16.96 -4.91
CA HIS A 104 1.58 15.71 -4.67
C HIS A 104 2.22 14.99 -3.48
N PRO A 105 1.67 15.15 -2.26
CA PRO A 105 2.20 14.50 -1.08
C PRO A 105 2.02 12.98 -1.17
N LEU A 106 2.96 12.24 -0.57
CA LEU A 106 2.87 10.79 -0.47
C LEU A 106 1.71 10.36 0.42
N ALA A 107 1.09 9.23 0.07
CA ALA A 107 0.15 8.56 0.94
C ALA A 107 0.84 8.16 2.26
N PRO A 108 0.13 8.21 3.41
CA PRO A 108 0.68 7.85 4.72
C PRO A 108 1.33 6.46 4.75
N GLU A 109 0.76 5.48 4.04
CA GLU A 109 1.28 4.12 3.94
C GLU A 109 2.62 4.09 3.19
N THR A 110 2.72 4.80 2.06
CA THR A 110 3.97 4.90 1.30
C THR A 110 5.06 5.59 2.11
N ALA A 111 4.71 6.67 2.82
CA ALA A 111 5.62 7.37 3.72
C ALA A 111 6.11 6.45 4.85
N ALA A 112 5.21 5.70 5.48
CA ALA A 112 5.54 4.77 6.55
C ALA A 112 6.43 3.61 6.07
N ARG A 113 6.12 3.02 4.90
CA ARG A 113 6.95 1.98 4.27
C ARG A 113 8.36 2.50 3.97
N SER A 114 8.46 3.71 3.42
CA SER A 114 9.74 4.34 3.11
C SER A 114 10.54 4.65 4.39
N PHE A 115 9.88 5.16 5.43
CA PHE A 115 10.50 5.39 6.73
C PHE A 115 11.03 4.08 7.35
N ARG A 116 10.28 3.00 7.26
CA ARG A 116 10.74 1.67 7.72
C ARG A 116 12.01 1.23 7.02
N VAL A 117 12.11 1.42 5.69
CA VAL A 117 13.34 1.12 4.94
C VAL A 117 14.51 1.94 5.46
N LEU A 118 14.33 3.25 5.66
CA LEU A 118 15.39 4.12 6.20
C LEU A 118 15.83 3.68 7.61
N ARG A 119 14.88 3.26 8.46
CA ARG A 119 15.15 2.78 9.81
C ARG A 119 15.92 1.47 9.82
N GLU A 120 15.56 0.52 8.95
CA GLU A 120 16.27 -0.77 8.83
C GLU A 120 17.71 -0.62 8.28
N LEU A 121 18.00 0.48 7.60
CA LEU A 121 19.33 0.82 7.10
C LEU A 121 20.14 1.69 8.07
N ASP A 122 19.61 1.94 9.26
CA ASP A 122 20.20 2.81 10.28
C ASP A 122 20.53 4.23 9.74
N LEU A 123 19.71 4.73 8.80
CA LEU A 123 19.87 6.08 8.23
C LEU A 123 19.13 7.13 9.05
N VAL A 124 18.08 6.70 9.77
CA VAL A 124 17.25 7.55 10.64
C VAL A 124 17.08 6.89 11.99
N SER A 125 16.90 7.70 13.03
CA SER A 125 16.56 7.25 14.38
C SER A 125 15.37 8.03 14.93
N GLY A 126 14.74 7.47 15.96
CA GLY A 126 13.57 8.04 16.59
C GLY A 126 12.25 7.49 16.04
N GLU A 127 11.17 7.89 16.68
CA GLU A 127 9.86 7.28 16.53
C GLU A 127 8.85 8.36 16.16
N PRO A 128 8.16 8.27 15.01
CA PRO A 128 7.24 9.32 14.59
C PRO A 128 6.06 9.53 15.52
N ASN A 129 5.66 8.52 16.30
CA ASN A 129 4.50 8.52 17.23
C ASN A 129 3.27 9.31 16.71
N ARG A 130 2.70 8.91 15.57
CA ARG A 130 1.55 9.61 14.90
C ARG A 130 1.81 11.08 14.53
N GLY A 131 3.07 11.49 14.51
CA GLY A 131 3.52 12.87 14.31
C GLY A 131 4.03 13.53 15.58
N ASP A 132 3.73 13.03 16.78
CA ASP A 132 4.12 13.69 18.04
C ASP A 132 5.52 13.30 18.54
N GLY A 133 6.20 12.38 17.85
CA GLY A 133 7.56 11.99 18.19
C GLY A 133 8.61 12.71 17.34
N ALA A 134 9.87 12.50 17.69
CA ALA A 134 11.03 13.11 17.04
C ALA A 134 11.78 12.08 16.21
N VAL A 135 12.22 12.49 15.02
CA VAL A 135 13.02 11.69 14.11
C VAL A 135 14.17 12.53 13.59
N GLY A 136 15.36 11.94 13.53
CA GLY A 136 16.55 12.58 12.95
C GLY A 136 17.35 11.64 12.08
N VAL A 137 18.05 12.20 11.09
CA VAL A 137 19.03 11.47 10.27
C VAL A 137 20.30 11.23 11.08
N VAL A 138 20.76 9.98 11.12
CA VAL A 138 21.93 9.56 11.94
C VAL A 138 23.12 9.08 11.11
N SER A 139 22.92 8.81 9.82
CA SER A 139 23.99 8.45 8.89
C SER A 139 23.78 9.12 7.54
N SER A 140 24.89 9.51 6.89
CA SER A 140 24.90 10.07 5.54
C SER A 140 25.64 9.24 4.52
N GLU A 141 26.00 8.01 4.87
CA GLU A 141 26.71 7.11 3.96
C GLU A 141 25.76 6.56 2.88
N GLY A 142 26.27 6.52 1.64
CA GLY A 142 25.56 5.90 0.53
C GLY A 142 25.30 4.43 0.85
N THR A 143 24.02 4.07 1.01
CA THR A 143 23.61 2.73 1.43
C THR A 143 22.79 2.06 0.34
N ASP A 144 23.11 0.79 0.07
CA ASP A 144 22.32 -0.04 -0.83
C ASP A 144 20.99 -0.46 -0.16
N LEU A 145 19.87 -0.11 -0.79
CA LEU A 145 18.54 -0.37 -0.26
C LEU A 145 18.23 -1.87 -0.18
N GLU A 146 18.88 -2.71 -0.98
CA GLU A 146 18.70 -4.18 -0.94
C GLU A 146 19.11 -4.80 0.41
N ARG A 147 19.86 -4.06 1.24
CA ARG A 147 20.18 -4.48 2.61
C ARG A 147 18.95 -4.44 3.53
N SER A 148 17.94 -3.64 3.23
CA SER A 148 16.68 -3.63 3.98
C SER A 148 15.84 -4.84 3.60
N ALA A 149 15.36 -5.56 4.61
CA ALA A 149 14.44 -6.68 4.40
C ALA A 149 13.07 -6.17 3.94
N ALA A 150 12.61 -5.02 4.47
CA ALA A 150 11.39 -4.37 4.04
C ALA A 150 11.45 -3.94 2.57
N PHE A 151 12.55 -3.31 2.13
CA PHE A 151 12.67 -2.88 0.73
C PHE A 151 12.57 -4.05 -0.26
N ARG A 152 13.23 -5.17 0.06
CA ARG A 152 13.12 -6.41 -0.74
C ARG A 152 11.70 -6.96 -0.73
N ALA A 153 11.08 -7.10 0.45
CA ALA A 153 9.72 -7.60 0.56
C ALA A 153 8.70 -6.75 -0.23
N TYR A 154 8.84 -5.42 -0.18
CA TYR A 154 7.99 -4.51 -0.96
C TYR A 154 8.24 -4.59 -2.46
N SER A 155 9.49 -4.80 -2.87
CA SER A 155 9.84 -4.98 -4.29
C SER A 155 9.31 -6.31 -4.82
N ASP A 156 9.40 -7.37 -4.01
CA ASP A 156 8.86 -8.69 -4.32
C ASP A 156 7.33 -8.64 -4.43
N GLU A 157 6.64 -8.02 -3.46
CA GLU A 157 5.18 -7.86 -3.48
C GLU A 157 4.68 -7.07 -4.70
N LEU A 158 5.38 -6.00 -5.06
CA LEU A 158 5.07 -5.22 -6.27
C LEU A 158 5.28 -6.08 -7.53
N SER A 159 6.39 -6.82 -7.61
CA SER A 159 6.70 -7.71 -8.75
C SER A 159 5.67 -8.82 -8.90
N GLU A 160 5.30 -9.48 -7.80
CA GLU A 160 4.26 -10.52 -7.79
C GLU A 160 2.92 -9.99 -8.28
N THR A 161 2.55 -8.79 -7.81
CA THR A 161 1.31 -8.13 -8.23
C THR A 161 1.32 -7.78 -9.71
N GLN A 162 2.43 -7.22 -10.21
CA GLN A 162 2.60 -6.90 -11.63
C GLN A 162 2.45 -8.15 -12.49
N GLN A 163 3.13 -9.23 -12.12
CA GLN A 163 3.03 -10.51 -12.82
C GLN A 163 1.60 -11.08 -12.80
N TYR A 164 0.89 -10.95 -11.67
CA TYR A 164 -0.50 -11.41 -11.57
C TYR A 164 -1.41 -10.66 -12.54
N LEU A 165 -1.33 -9.33 -12.58
CA LEU A 165 -2.15 -8.49 -13.45
C LEU A 165 -1.78 -8.65 -14.94
N GLU A 166 -0.50 -8.83 -15.26
CA GLU A 166 -0.04 -9.07 -16.63
C GLU A 166 -0.49 -10.44 -17.17
N ARG A 167 -0.47 -11.49 -16.34
CA ARG A 167 -0.98 -12.81 -16.74
C ARG A 167 -2.48 -12.80 -17.06
N ARG A 168 -3.26 -11.92 -16.42
CA ARG A 168 -4.70 -11.75 -16.72
C ARG A 168 -4.98 -10.99 -18.01
N LYS A 169 -3.98 -10.35 -18.63
CA LYS A 169 -4.11 -9.75 -19.98
C LYS A 169 -4.10 -10.79 -21.09
N GLN A 170 -3.67 -12.02 -20.82
CA GLN A 170 -3.64 -13.09 -21.82
C GLN A 170 -4.95 -13.90 -21.74
N PRO A 171 -5.80 -13.88 -22.78
CA PRO A 171 -6.98 -14.75 -22.86
C PRO A 171 -6.60 -16.23 -23.02
#